data_AF-A0A7C3T416-F1
#
_entry.id   AF-A0A7C3T416-F1
#
_cell.length_a   1.000
_cell.length_b   1.000
_cell.length_c   1.000
_cell.angle_alpha   90.00
_cell.angle_beta   90.00
_cell.angle_gamma   90.00
#
_symmetry.space_group_name_H-M   'P 1'
#
loop_
_entity.id
_entity.type
_entity.pdbx_description
1 polymer ?
#
loop_
_entity_poly.entity_id
_entity_poly.type
_entity_poly.pdbx_seq_one_letter_code
_entity_poly.pdbx_strand_id
1 'polypeptide(L)'
;MDRLWKVVVVIVVVLAFAAIVVVKQAKTGSVGGSDAGVLPANQSGLPRLVDVGAGTCIPCKLMAPILEQLSKEYAGRLEVVYVDLNRQPDAARTYRVKVIPTQIFYGPYGKELFRHEGFFAKEDILAKWKELGFDLSGPQQEVFERLRPAVEDNRPKDRICFMCDRDIDPRTAVAVQTEKGLVRLCGLHCYFIMYSCLTEDKTGLEDRVTVANWADANQLPLRKACLLYGHDEHTGRPWIKAFASRDLAIAHMAQLGGSIMDLDAVKTIELSWRCGFCDRACYPQDAAEVIIDNGVQTFGCCSHCALGVAARTGKDIEVRQRDGLTGQVITVRTFEGRIASIDPPTAVAWFGQRQAPDGSWVSAGCFHQGFFVDAENLKRWAEQHPFETGRQITIAQALADKMKLSAEQIKKACKIGECAPRQ
;
A
#
# COMPACT_ATOMS: atom_id res chain seq x y z
N MET A 1 -51.11 40.94 -35.95
CA MET A 1 -50.57 39.66 -35.47
C MET A 1 -49.02 39.69 -35.47
N ASP A 2 -48.42 40.78 -35.00
CA ASP A 2 -47.04 41.14 -35.40
C ASP A 2 -46.08 41.42 -34.23
N ARG A 3 -46.57 41.76 -33.02
CA ARG A 3 -45.70 41.98 -31.85
C ARG A 3 -45.41 40.73 -31.04
N LEU A 4 -46.41 39.87 -30.84
CA LEU A 4 -46.24 38.63 -30.06
C LEU A 4 -45.28 37.65 -30.76
N TRP A 5 -45.36 37.56 -32.09
CA TRP A 5 -44.47 36.71 -32.89
C TRP A 5 -43.01 37.19 -32.85
N LYS A 6 -42.78 38.52 -32.90
CA LYS A 6 -41.44 39.10 -32.76
C LYS A 6 -40.84 38.83 -31.37
N VAL A 7 -41.65 38.88 -30.31
CA VAL A 7 -41.20 38.55 -28.95
C VAL A 7 -40.83 37.07 -28.84
N VAL A 8 -41.64 36.18 -29.41
CA VAL A 8 -41.36 34.72 -29.41
C VAL A 8 -40.08 34.41 -30.19
N VAL A 9 -39.86 35.02 -31.36
CA VAL A 9 -38.64 34.83 -32.15
C VAL A 9 -37.41 35.32 -31.39
N VAL A 10 -37.48 36.49 -30.73
CA VAL A 10 -36.37 37.01 -29.94
C VAL A 10 -36.05 36.09 -28.76
N ILE A 11 -37.07 35.58 -28.05
CA ILE A 11 -36.87 34.65 -26.94
C ILE A 11 -36.21 33.34 -27.42
N VAL A 12 -36.67 32.79 -28.54
CA VAL A 12 -36.09 31.56 -29.12
C VAL A 12 -34.64 31.78 -29.56
N VAL A 13 -34.32 32.93 -30.17
CA VAL A 13 -32.94 33.27 -30.56
C VAL A 13 -32.05 33.47 -29.34
N VAL A 14 -32.53 34.13 -28.29
CA VAL A 14 -31.79 34.32 -27.03
C VAL A 14 -31.55 32.99 -26.33
N LEU A 15 -32.54 32.09 -26.28
CA LEU A 15 -32.40 30.76 -25.69
C LEU A 15 -31.45 29.87 -26.52
N ALA A 16 -31.50 29.95 -27.85
CA ALA A 16 -30.57 29.24 -28.73
C ALA A 16 -29.13 29.77 -28.56
N PHE A 17 -28.95 31.08 -28.43
CA PHE A 17 -27.65 31.68 -28.21
C PHE A 17 -27.09 31.34 -26.82
N ALA A 18 -27.94 31.36 -25.78
CA ALA A 18 -27.57 30.93 -24.43
C ALA A 18 -27.18 29.44 -24.41
N ALA A 19 -27.92 28.57 -25.11
CA ALA A 19 -27.57 27.16 -25.26
C ALA A 19 -26.23 26.96 -25.98
N ILE A 20 -25.95 27.73 -27.04
CA ILE A 20 -24.65 27.69 -27.76
C ILE A 20 -23.51 28.16 -26.85
N VAL A 21 -23.71 29.21 -26.04
CA VAL A 21 -22.70 29.71 -25.10
C VAL A 21 -22.44 28.69 -23.99
N VAL A 22 -23.47 28.04 -23.45
CA VAL A 22 -23.34 26.96 -22.44
C VAL A 22 -22.63 25.74 -23.04
N VAL A 23 -22.93 25.35 -24.28
CA VAL A 23 -22.24 24.24 -24.97
C VAL A 23 -20.78 24.61 -25.30
N LYS A 24 -20.48 25.88 -25.62
CA LYS A 24 -19.09 26.35 -25.79
C LYS A 24 -18.33 26.37 -24.46
N GLN A 25 -18.95 26.83 -23.37
CA GLN A 25 -18.34 26.83 -22.04
C GLN A 25 -18.15 25.42 -21.48
N ALA A 26 -19.04 24.47 -21.78
CA ALA A 26 -18.87 23.06 -21.45
C ALA A 26 -17.76 22.38 -22.27
N LYS A 27 -17.44 22.89 -23.47
CA LYS A 27 -16.29 22.45 -24.31
C LYS A 27 -14.99 23.19 -24.01
N THR A 28 -15.04 24.29 -23.27
CA THR A 28 -13.87 24.97 -22.71
C THR A 28 -13.87 24.81 -21.19
N GLY A 29 -13.96 23.56 -20.74
CA GLY A 29 -13.51 23.19 -19.40
C GLY A 29 -12.01 23.47 -19.31
N SER A 30 -11.63 24.17 -18.25
CA SER A 30 -10.28 24.54 -17.84
C SER A 30 -9.16 23.70 -18.48
N VAL A 31 -8.34 24.34 -19.31
CA VAL A 31 -6.91 23.98 -19.39
C VAL A 31 -6.30 24.42 -18.06
N GLY A 32 -6.59 23.64 -17.01
CA GLY A 32 -5.74 23.61 -15.83
C GLY A 32 -4.39 23.10 -16.28
N GLY A 33 -3.32 23.77 -15.85
CA GLY A 33 -1.96 23.38 -16.18
C GLY A 33 -1.76 21.90 -15.90
N SER A 34 -1.69 21.10 -16.96
CA SER A 34 -1.35 19.70 -16.87
C SER A 34 0.09 19.63 -16.36
N ASP A 35 0.28 18.98 -15.21
CA ASP A 35 1.60 18.63 -14.74
C ASP A 35 2.35 17.90 -15.85
N ALA A 36 3.48 18.49 -16.17
CA ALA A 36 3.88 18.70 -17.54
C ALA A 36 5.15 17.89 -17.75
N GLY A 37 5.03 16.56 -17.85
CA GLY A 37 6.18 15.65 -18.04
C GLY A 37 5.97 14.19 -17.62
N VAL A 38 4.73 13.77 -17.34
CA VAL A 38 4.45 12.41 -16.90
C VAL A 38 3.91 11.60 -18.08
N LEU A 39 4.69 10.63 -18.56
CA LEU A 39 4.13 9.56 -19.38
C LEU A 39 3.33 8.61 -18.49
N PRO A 40 2.33 7.90 -19.03
CA PRO A 40 1.70 6.82 -18.27
C PRO A 40 2.77 5.84 -17.77
N ALA A 41 2.70 5.52 -16.47
CA ALA A 41 3.53 4.49 -15.85
C ALA A 41 3.49 3.19 -16.68
N ASN A 42 4.64 2.54 -16.89
CA ASN A 42 4.61 1.20 -17.52
C ASN A 42 3.95 0.23 -16.54
N GLN A 43 3.34 -0.79 -17.12
CA GLN A 43 2.82 -1.92 -16.34
C GLN A 43 3.95 -2.75 -15.72
N SER A 44 5.19 -2.62 -16.22
CA SER A 44 6.35 -3.40 -15.77
C SER A 44 6.99 -2.88 -14.48
N GLY A 45 6.76 -1.62 -14.09
CA GLY A 45 7.42 -1.02 -12.94
C GLY A 45 8.94 -0.93 -13.08
N LEU A 46 9.45 -0.84 -14.31
CA LEU A 46 10.88 -0.71 -14.62
C LEU A 46 11.22 0.74 -14.99
N PRO A 47 12.41 1.27 -14.65
CA PRO A 47 12.87 2.53 -15.23
C PRO A 47 12.83 2.43 -16.76
N ARG A 48 12.55 3.56 -17.43
CA ARG A 48 12.40 3.62 -18.88
C ARG A 48 13.31 4.67 -19.50
N LEU A 49 14.07 4.27 -20.50
CA LEU A 49 14.79 5.17 -21.39
C LEU A 49 13.97 5.36 -22.67
N VAL A 50 13.51 6.58 -22.93
CA VAL A 50 12.84 6.92 -24.20
C VAL A 50 13.80 7.73 -25.06
N ASP A 51 14.13 7.25 -26.25
CA ASP A 51 14.86 8.03 -27.26
C ASP A 51 13.89 8.49 -28.34
N VAL A 52 13.78 9.80 -28.53
CA VAL A 52 12.97 10.41 -29.59
C VAL A 52 13.89 10.86 -30.71
N GLY A 53 13.72 10.27 -31.88
CA GLY A 53 14.62 10.48 -33.02
C GLY A 53 13.92 10.30 -34.37
N ALA A 54 14.73 10.27 -35.43
CA ALA A 54 14.25 9.98 -36.78
C ALA A 54 15.32 9.22 -37.57
N GLY A 55 14.90 8.26 -38.39
CA GLY A 55 15.81 7.43 -39.20
C GLY A 55 16.67 8.18 -40.21
N THR A 56 16.38 9.45 -40.49
CA THR A 56 17.13 10.33 -41.40
C THR A 56 18.23 11.14 -40.69
N CYS A 57 18.20 11.23 -39.36
CA CYS A 57 19.15 12.01 -38.57
C CYS A 57 20.42 11.20 -38.27
N ILE A 58 21.60 11.76 -38.57
CA ILE A 58 22.89 11.08 -38.41
C ILE A 58 23.16 10.70 -36.94
N PRO A 59 23.08 11.63 -35.96
CA PRO A 59 23.19 11.26 -34.54
C PRO A 59 22.16 10.21 -34.07
N CYS A 60 20.94 10.20 -34.62
CA CYS A 60 19.94 9.16 -34.29
C CYS A 60 20.39 7.77 -34.76
N LYS A 61 21.00 7.68 -35.95
CA LYS A 61 21.56 6.41 -36.46
C LYS A 61 22.68 5.88 -35.58
N LEU A 62 23.47 6.77 -34.97
CA LEU A 62 24.51 6.39 -34.01
C LEU A 62 23.93 5.89 -32.67
N MET A 63 22.77 6.42 -32.26
CA MET A 63 22.07 5.95 -31.06
C MET A 63 21.43 4.56 -31.25
N ALA A 64 20.91 4.24 -32.45
CA ALA A 64 20.21 2.99 -32.70
C ALA A 64 20.93 1.71 -32.21
N PRO A 65 22.22 1.45 -32.52
CA PRO A 65 22.91 0.27 -32.01
C PRO A 65 23.09 0.28 -30.49
N ILE A 66 23.27 1.46 -29.88
CA ILE A 66 23.38 1.61 -28.42
C ILE A 66 22.04 1.25 -27.75
N LEU A 67 20.93 1.75 -28.26
CA LEU A 67 19.59 1.48 -27.74
C LEU A 67 19.21 0.01 -27.89
N GLU A 68 19.54 -0.62 -29.02
CA GLU A 68 19.31 -2.05 -29.23
C GLU A 68 20.13 -2.89 -28.24
N GLN A 69 21.38 -2.53 -28.02
CA GLN A 69 22.25 -3.19 -27.04
C GLN A 69 21.69 -3.04 -25.62
N LEU A 70 21.28 -1.82 -25.23
CA LEU A 70 20.65 -1.57 -23.94
C LEU A 70 19.35 -2.37 -23.75
N SER A 71 18.50 -2.41 -24.78
CA SER A 71 17.23 -3.15 -24.72
C SER A 71 17.44 -4.66 -24.52
N LYS A 72 18.50 -5.23 -25.11
CA LYS A 72 18.81 -6.67 -24.99
C LYS A 72 19.50 -6.99 -23.67
N GLU A 73 20.56 -6.27 -23.33
CA GLU A 73 21.38 -6.57 -22.15
C GLU A 73 20.65 -6.28 -20.85
N TYR A 74 19.76 -5.28 -20.83
CA TYR A 74 19.04 -4.84 -19.64
C TYR A 74 17.56 -5.18 -19.69
N ALA A 75 17.16 -6.15 -20.52
CA ALA A 75 15.81 -6.71 -20.51
C ALA A 75 15.41 -7.13 -19.08
N GLY A 76 14.22 -6.73 -18.65
CA GLY A 76 13.73 -6.97 -17.28
C GLY A 76 14.33 -6.06 -16.20
N ARG A 77 15.25 -5.15 -16.54
CA ARG A 77 15.83 -4.14 -15.62
C ARG A 77 15.63 -2.70 -16.10
N LEU A 78 15.58 -2.50 -17.41
CA LEU A 78 15.37 -1.22 -18.07
C LEU A 78 14.44 -1.44 -19.26
N GLU A 79 13.40 -0.62 -19.38
CA GLU A 79 12.60 -0.54 -20.59
C GLU A 79 13.24 0.48 -21.54
N VAL A 80 13.55 0.08 -22.77
CA VAL A 80 14.10 0.99 -23.78
C VAL A 80 13.06 1.17 -24.88
N VAL A 81 12.67 2.41 -25.14
CA VAL A 81 11.65 2.77 -26.13
C VAL A 81 12.25 3.74 -27.13
N TYR A 82 12.18 3.40 -28.41
CA TYR A 82 12.51 4.30 -29.50
C TYR A 82 11.23 4.87 -30.13
N VAL A 83 11.19 6.19 -30.26
CA VAL A 83 10.09 6.94 -30.88
C VAL A 83 10.57 7.56 -32.18
N ASP A 84 10.14 7.00 -33.31
CA ASP A 84 10.45 7.50 -34.64
C ASP A 84 9.47 8.59 -35.07
N LEU A 85 9.95 9.84 -35.17
CA LEU A 85 9.16 10.99 -35.59
C LEU A 85 8.69 10.91 -37.05
N ASN A 86 9.35 10.12 -37.91
CA ASN A 86 8.85 9.90 -39.27
C ASN A 86 7.56 9.08 -39.28
N ARG A 87 7.35 8.23 -38.25
CA ARG A 87 6.15 7.40 -38.09
C ARG A 87 5.13 8.04 -37.15
N GLN A 88 5.58 8.80 -36.16
CA GLN A 88 4.76 9.45 -35.15
C GLN A 88 5.11 10.95 -35.05
N PRO A 89 4.69 11.79 -36.02
CA PRO A 89 5.09 13.19 -36.08
C PRO A 89 4.63 14.00 -34.85
N ASP A 90 3.46 13.67 -34.30
CA ASP A 90 2.89 14.34 -33.13
C ASP A 90 3.70 14.07 -31.84
N ALA A 91 4.51 13.01 -31.81
CA ALA A 91 5.29 12.66 -30.63
C ALA A 91 6.30 13.75 -30.25
N ALA A 92 6.84 14.51 -31.21
CA ALA A 92 7.73 15.64 -30.90
C ALA A 92 7.06 16.67 -29.98
N ARG A 93 5.77 16.92 -30.18
CA ARG A 93 4.98 17.81 -29.32
C ARG A 93 4.69 17.17 -27.97
N THR A 94 4.26 15.90 -27.96
CA THR A 94 3.96 15.13 -26.75
C THR A 94 5.16 15.08 -25.79
N TYR A 95 6.35 14.79 -26.32
CA TYR A 95 7.60 14.69 -25.55
C TYR A 95 8.33 16.02 -25.36
N ARG A 96 7.83 17.11 -25.97
CA ARG A 96 8.45 18.45 -25.96
C ARG A 96 9.90 18.43 -26.45
N VAL A 97 10.12 17.72 -27.53
CA VAL A 97 11.43 17.54 -28.16
C VAL A 97 11.68 18.71 -29.10
N LYS A 98 12.76 19.45 -28.85
CA LYS A 98 13.20 20.57 -29.69
C LYS A 98 14.31 20.15 -30.66
N VAL A 99 15.13 19.18 -30.24
CA VAL A 99 16.30 18.69 -30.97
C VAL A 99 16.28 17.16 -30.95
N ILE A 100 16.63 16.52 -32.06
CA ILE A 100 16.79 15.06 -32.12
C ILE A 100 18.25 14.64 -32.27
N PRO A 101 18.67 13.51 -31.68
CA PRO A 101 17.90 12.68 -30.75
C PRO A 101 17.78 13.33 -29.37
N THR A 102 16.69 13.04 -28.65
CA THR A 102 16.54 13.38 -27.24
C THR A 102 16.33 12.09 -26.44
N GLN A 103 17.19 11.83 -25.46
CA GLN A 103 17.03 10.71 -24.52
C GLN A 103 16.38 11.22 -23.24
N ILE A 104 15.27 10.61 -22.84
CA ILE A 104 14.51 10.98 -21.66
C ILE A 104 14.48 9.78 -20.71
N PHE A 105 14.92 10.02 -19.47
CA PHE A 105 15.02 9.04 -18.41
C PHE A 105 13.78 9.16 -17.55
N TYR A 106 12.97 8.12 -17.54
CA TYR A 106 11.80 8.03 -16.70
C TYR A 106 12.03 7.01 -15.59
N GLY A 107 11.59 7.33 -14.38
CA GLY A 107 11.49 6.33 -13.33
C GLY A 107 10.41 5.28 -13.66
N PRO A 108 10.35 4.18 -12.89
CA PRO A 108 9.33 3.13 -12.99
C PRO A 108 7.88 3.61 -13.15
N TYR A 109 7.58 4.78 -12.59
CA TYR A 109 6.23 5.30 -12.47
C TYR A 109 5.95 6.49 -13.40
N GLY A 110 6.80 6.69 -14.42
CA GLY A 110 6.54 7.69 -15.46
C GLY A 110 6.98 9.12 -15.14
N LYS A 111 7.56 9.37 -13.96
CA LYS A 111 8.22 10.64 -13.63
C LYS A 111 9.48 10.80 -14.47
N GLU A 112 9.59 11.88 -15.24
CA GLU A 112 10.83 12.29 -15.89
C GLU A 112 11.89 12.65 -14.82
N LEU A 113 13.02 11.96 -14.85
CA LEU A 113 14.14 12.12 -13.93
C LEU A 113 15.25 12.97 -14.54
N PHE A 114 15.50 12.80 -15.83
CA PHE A 114 16.56 13.48 -16.57
C PHE A 114 16.26 13.47 -18.06
N ARG A 115 16.81 14.46 -18.79
CA ARG A 115 16.80 14.48 -20.25
C ARG A 115 18.15 14.93 -20.81
N HIS A 116 18.50 14.39 -21.96
CA HIS A 116 19.70 14.72 -22.70
C HIS A 116 19.36 14.97 -24.18
N GLU A 117 19.98 15.98 -24.79
CA GLU A 117 19.83 16.31 -26.20
C GLU A 117 21.14 16.02 -26.95
N GLY A 118 21.05 15.30 -28.06
CA GLY A 118 22.22 14.90 -28.87
C GLY A 118 22.65 13.45 -28.65
N PHE A 119 23.83 13.11 -29.18
CA PHE A 119 24.40 11.78 -29.03
C PHE A 119 24.80 11.50 -27.58
N PHE A 120 24.47 10.32 -27.06
CA PHE A 120 24.77 9.94 -25.68
C PHE A 120 25.38 8.53 -25.64
N ALA A 121 26.62 8.41 -25.15
CA ALA A 121 27.32 7.14 -25.14
C ALA A 121 26.68 6.17 -24.12
N LYS A 122 26.83 4.86 -24.38
CA LYS A 122 26.27 3.80 -23.52
C LYS A 122 26.74 3.96 -22.07
N GLU A 123 28.03 4.21 -21.88
CA GLU A 123 28.68 4.32 -20.58
C GLU A 123 28.11 5.51 -19.78
N ASP A 124 27.86 6.64 -20.45
CA ASP A 124 27.30 7.83 -19.81
C ASP A 124 25.81 7.62 -19.47
N ILE A 125 25.06 6.92 -20.31
CA ILE A 125 23.68 6.51 -20.00
C ILE A 125 23.64 5.64 -18.74
N LEU A 126 24.54 4.66 -18.64
CA LEU A 126 24.62 3.77 -17.49
C LEU A 126 25.08 4.50 -16.22
N ALA A 127 26.06 5.41 -16.35
CA ALA A 127 26.50 6.27 -15.25
C ALA A 127 25.36 7.17 -14.77
N LYS A 128 24.56 7.71 -15.68
CA LYS A 128 23.39 8.53 -15.34
C LYS A 128 22.32 7.71 -14.61
N TRP A 129 22.03 6.48 -15.04
CA TRP A 129 21.13 5.60 -14.30
C TRP A 129 21.61 5.35 -12.87
N LYS A 130 22.92 5.10 -12.70
CA LYS A 130 23.53 4.91 -11.39
C LYS A 130 23.40 6.15 -10.49
N GLU A 131 23.65 7.35 -11.04
CA GLU A 131 23.46 8.62 -10.34
C GLU A 131 22.00 8.85 -9.93
N LEU A 132 21.06 8.42 -10.77
CA LEU A 132 19.62 8.46 -10.49
C LEU A 132 19.14 7.38 -9.50
N GLY A 133 20.05 6.55 -8.95
CA GLY A 133 19.75 5.51 -7.97
C GLY A 133 19.36 4.15 -8.57
N PHE A 134 19.54 3.95 -9.88
CA PHE A 134 19.28 2.69 -10.57
C PHE A 134 20.60 2.01 -10.91
N ASP A 135 21.03 1.05 -10.07
CA ASP A 135 22.21 0.25 -10.39
C ASP A 135 21.87 -0.85 -11.40
N LEU A 136 22.22 -0.59 -12.67
CA LEU A 136 22.05 -1.55 -13.76
C LEU A 136 23.26 -2.49 -13.92
N SER A 137 24.33 -2.34 -13.13
CA SER A 137 25.59 -3.07 -13.32
C SER A 137 25.63 -4.49 -12.74
N GLY A 138 24.64 -4.87 -11.91
CA GLY A 138 24.54 -6.21 -11.34
C GLY A 138 23.87 -7.24 -12.27
N PRO A 139 23.90 -8.55 -11.97
CA PRO A 139 23.05 -9.55 -12.63
C PRO A 139 21.57 -9.14 -12.60
N GLN A 140 20.72 -9.73 -13.46
CA GLN A 140 19.26 -9.59 -13.31
C GLN A 140 18.90 -9.94 -11.86
N GLN A 141 18.47 -8.95 -11.08
CA GLN A 141 18.25 -9.14 -9.65
C GLN A 141 17.14 -10.17 -9.52
N GLU A 142 17.48 -11.38 -9.08
CA GLU A 142 16.49 -12.43 -8.83
C GLU A 142 15.47 -11.85 -7.86
N VAL A 143 14.20 -11.87 -8.27
CA VAL A 143 13.10 -11.44 -7.41
C VAL A 143 13.13 -12.33 -6.19
N PHE A 144 13.41 -11.73 -5.02
CA PHE A 144 13.54 -12.51 -3.80
C PHE A 144 12.22 -13.21 -3.48
N GLU A 145 12.27 -14.53 -3.38
CA GLU A 145 11.14 -15.38 -3.07
C GLU A 145 11.51 -16.39 -1.99
N ARG A 146 10.58 -16.63 -1.06
CA ARG A 146 10.68 -17.64 -0.03
C ARG A 146 9.35 -18.37 0.08
N LEU A 147 9.22 -19.46 -0.66
CA LEU A 147 7.99 -20.28 -0.68
C LEU A 147 7.84 -21.20 0.54
N ARG A 148 8.93 -21.44 1.28
CA ARG A 148 8.91 -22.24 2.52
C ARG A 148 9.64 -21.49 3.63
N PRO A 149 9.22 -21.61 4.89
CA PRO A 149 9.93 -21.00 6.01
C PRO A 149 11.41 -21.40 6.00
N ALA A 150 12.30 -20.46 6.33
CA ALA A 150 13.73 -20.75 6.47
C ALA A 150 14.01 -21.64 7.69
N VAL A 151 13.14 -21.58 8.69
CA VAL A 151 13.16 -22.43 9.89
C VAL A 151 11.76 -22.98 10.11
N GLU A 152 11.67 -24.27 10.46
CA GLU A 152 10.42 -24.90 10.84
C GLU A 152 9.90 -24.30 12.16
N ASP A 153 8.62 -23.92 12.16
CA ASP A 153 7.99 -23.31 13.32
C ASP A 153 7.51 -24.39 14.30
N ASN A 154 8.40 -24.78 15.21
CA ASN A 154 8.14 -25.79 16.24
C ASN A 154 7.57 -25.20 17.54
N ARG A 155 7.15 -23.93 17.53
CA ARG A 155 6.56 -23.31 18.72
C ARG A 155 5.21 -23.96 19.05
N PRO A 156 4.89 -24.18 20.34
CA PRO A 156 3.59 -24.69 20.75
C PRO A 156 2.46 -23.76 20.27
N LYS A 157 1.38 -24.32 19.72
CA LYS A 157 0.26 -23.52 19.17
C LYS A 157 -0.37 -22.57 20.21
N ASP A 158 -0.34 -22.92 21.49
CA ASP A 158 -0.84 -22.08 22.58
C ASP A 158 0.03 -20.86 22.89
N ARG A 159 1.25 -20.81 22.33
CA ARG A 159 2.22 -19.71 22.47
C ARG A 159 2.25 -18.77 21.27
N ILE A 160 1.53 -19.10 20.21
CA ILE A 160 1.49 -18.33 18.96
C ILE A 160 0.17 -17.57 18.89
N CYS A 161 0.26 -16.26 18.67
CA CYS A 161 -0.93 -15.43 18.45
C CYS A 161 -1.61 -15.84 17.15
N PHE A 162 -2.87 -16.23 17.23
CA PHE A 162 -3.69 -16.59 16.08
C PHE A 162 -3.86 -15.45 15.06
N MET A 163 -3.55 -14.19 15.40
CA MET A 163 -3.69 -13.08 14.45
C MET A 163 -2.39 -12.68 13.76
N CYS A 164 -1.32 -12.55 14.51
CA CYS A 164 -0.06 -11.97 14.01
C CYS A 164 1.12 -12.96 14.02
N ASP A 165 0.90 -14.22 14.40
CA ASP A 165 1.90 -15.29 14.49
C ASP A 165 3.12 -15.00 15.40
N ARG A 166 3.04 -13.91 16.19
CA ARG A 166 4.03 -13.56 17.21
C ARG A 166 3.85 -14.37 18.48
N ASP A 167 4.91 -14.44 19.25
CA ASP A 167 4.89 -15.03 20.58
C ASP A 167 3.93 -14.27 21.52
N ILE A 168 3.25 -15.04 22.36
CA ILE A 168 2.34 -14.51 23.38
C ILE A 168 3.10 -14.30 24.69
N ASP A 169 3.18 -13.05 25.16
CA ASP A 169 3.55 -12.78 26.57
C ASP A 169 2.45 -13.36 27.47
N PRO A 170 2.78 -14.28 28.41
CA PRO A 170 1.80 -14.88 29.30
C PRO A 170 0.94 -13.87 30.08
N ARG A 171 1.45 -12.66 30.35
CA ARG A 171 0.76 -11.61 31.11
C ARG A 171 -0.23 -10.78 30.30
N THR A 172 -0.19 -10.90 28.97
CA THR A 172 -1.15 -10.23 28.08
C THR A 172 -2.02 -11.21 27.30
N ALA A 173 -1.80 -12.51 27.48
CA ALA A 173 -2.51 -13.56 26.76
C ALA A 173 -4.03 -13.38 26.86
N VAL A 174 -4.70 -13.47 25.71
CA VAL A 174 -6.15 -13.48 25.60
C VAL A 174 -6.57 -14.82 24.99
N ALA A 175 -7.65 -15.39 25.53
CA ALA A 175 -8.23 -16.63 25.02
C ALA A 175 -9.70 -16.41 24.67
N VAL A 176 -10.12 -16.92 23.53
CA VAL A 176 -11.52 -16.85 23.09
C VAL A 176 -12.01 -18.26 22.82
N GLN A 177 -13.02 -18.69 23.56
CA GLN A 177 -13.68 -19.96 23.29
C GLN A 177 -14.62 -19.83 22.10
N THR A 178 -14.29 -20.50 20.99
CA THR A 178 -15.12 -20.57 19.78
C THR A 178 -15.69 -21.98 19.60
N GLU A 179 -16.63 -22.14 18.66
CA GLU A 179 -17.17 -23.45 18.28
C GLU A 179 -16.09 -24.39 17.70
N LYS A 180 -15.06 -23.81 17.04
CA LYS A 180 -13.94 -24.55 16.44
C LYS A 180 -12.80 -24.81 17.42
N GLY A 181 -12.97 -24.42 18.68
CA GLY A 181 -11.96 -24.58 19.73
C GLY A 181 -11.45 -23.25 20.27
N LEU A 182 -10.37 -23.34 21.03
CA LEU A 182 -9.80 -22.23 21.78
C LEU A 182 -8.83 -21.42 20.91
N VAL A 183 -9.12 -20.14 20.73
CA VAL A 183 -8.27 -19.20 19.99
C VAL A 183 -7.39 -18.43 20.98
N ARG A 184 -6.08 -18.40 20.74
CA ARG A 184 -5.09 -17.69 21.57
C ARG A 184 -4.60 -16.43 20.86
N LEU A 185 -4.51 -15.33 21.59
CA LEU A 185 -4.12 -14.02 21.07
C LEU A 185 -3.11 -13.38 22.03
N CYS A 186 -2.17 -12.60 21.49
CA CYS A 186 -1.11 -11.98 22.29
C CYS A 186 -1.58 -10.82 23.17
N GLY A 187 -2.80 -10.32 22.98
CA GLY A 187 -3.29 -9.15 23.70
C GLY A 187 -4.70 -8.73 23.29
N LEU A 188 -5.29 -7.83 24.08
CA LEU A 188 -6.63 -7.30 23.82
C LEU A 188 -6.72 -6.57 22.48
N HIS A 189 -5.65 -5.94 22.01
CA HIS A 189 -5.65 -5.35 20.67
C HIS A 189 -5.89 -6.40 19.56
N CYS A 190 -5.17 -7.53 19.60
CA CYS A 190 -5.39 -8.62 18.65
C CYS A 190 -6.79 -9.24 18.79
N TYR A 191 -7.36 -9.22 20.00
CA TYR A 191 -8.77 -9.56 20.22
C TYR A 191 -9.71 -8.59 19.51
N PHE A 192 -9.52 -7.29 19.62
CA PHE A 192 -10.39 -6.32 18.92
C PHE A 192 -10.17 -6.31 17.41
N ILE A 193 -8.97 -6.63 16.92
CA ILE A 193 -8.73 -6.95 15.50
C ILE A 193 -9.60 -8.12 15.08
N MET A 194 -9.53 -9.25 15.81
CA MET A 194 -10.35 -10.43 15.53
C MET A 194 -11.84 -10.08 15.58
N TYR A 195 -12.29 -9.38 16.64
CA TYR A 195 -13.65 -8.90 16.82
C TYR A 195 -14.13 -8.08 15.62
N SER A 196 -13.32 -7.16 15.10
CA SER A 196 -13.65 -6.32 13.95
C SER A 196 -13.77 -7.11 12.63
N CYS A 197 -13.11 -8.26 12.55
CA CYS A 197 -13.09 -9.13 11.37
C CYS A 197 -14.19 -10.21 11.37
N LEU A 198 -14.82 -10.46 12.52
CA LEU A 198 -15.98 -11.36 12.63
C LEU A 198 -17.19 -10.79 11.88
N THR A 199 -17.84 -11.64 11.10
CA THR A 199 -19.08 -11.34 10.36
C THR A 199 -20.33 -11.94 11.01
N GLU A 200 -20.16 -12.85 11.96
CA GLU A 200 -21.21 -13.47 12.77
C GLU A 200 -21.74 -12.53 13.86
N ASP A 201 -22.85 -12.93 14.49
CA ASP A 201 -23.39 -12.24 15.67
C ASP A 201 -22.38 -12.29 16.82
N LYS A 202 -22.14 -11.14 17.43
CA LYS A 202 -21.12 -10.92 18.47
C LYS A 202 -21.76 -10.73 19.84
N THR A 203 -23.08 -10.83 19.93
CA THR A 203 -23.82 -10.69 21.19
C THR A 203 -23.31 -11.71 22.20
N GLY A 204 -22.87 -11.24 23.36
CA GLY A 204 -22.31 -12.10 24.41
C GLY A 204 -20.95 -12.72 24.10
N LEU A 205 -20.23 -12.26 23.05
CA LEU A 205 -18.92 -12.82 22.72
C LEU A 205 -17.92 -12.68 23.88
N GLU A 206 -17.93 -11.54 24.57
CA GLU A 206 -17.04 -11.26 25.69
C GLU A 206 -17.24 -12.20 26.90
N ASP A 207 -18.39 -12.89 27.00
CA ASP A 207 -18.64 -13.91 28.04
C ASP A 207 -17.76 -15.15 27.84
N ARG A 208 -17.25 -15.36 26.62
CA ARG A 208 -16.40 -16.48 26.23
C ARG A 208 -14.92 -16.10 26.17
N VAL A 209 -14.55 -14.92 26.69
CA VAL A 209 -13.19 -14.39 26.63
C VAL A 209 -12.55 -14.40 28.01
N THR A 210 -11.33 -14.92 28.09
CA THR A 210 -10.46 -14.77 29.26
C THR A 210 -9.23 -13.95 28.90
N VAL A 211 -8.72 -13.23 29.88
CA VAL A 211 -7.49 -12.43 29.77
C VAL A 211 -6.56 -12.80 30.91
N ALA A 212 -5.25 -12.71 30.65
CA ALA A 212 -4.25 -12.87 31.68
C ALA A 212 -4.25 -11.65 32.62
N ASN A 213 -4.16 -11.94 33.92
CA ASN A 213 -3.86 -10.96 34.94
C ASN A 213 -2.41 -10.52 34.77
N TRP A 214 -2.18 -9.22 34.59
CA TRP A 214 -0.84 -8.68 34.35
C TRP A 214 0.14 -8.97 35.49
N ALA A 215 -0.36 -9.07 36.74
CA ALA A 215 0.45 -9.29 37.93
C ALA A 215 1.04 -10.71 38.04
N ASP A 216 0.30 -11.76 37.65
CA ASP A 216 0.68 -13.16 37.91
C ASP A 216 0.41 -14.12 36.73
N ALA A 217 -0.06 -13.61 35.59
CA ALA A 217 -0.45 -14.35 34.38
C ALA A 217 -1.63 -15.33 34.53
N ASN A 218 -2.32 -15.34 35.68
CA ASN A 218 -3.51 -16.17 35.86
C ASN A 218 -4.66 -15.69 34.96
N GLN A 219 -5.44 -16.62 34.41
CA GLN A 219 -6.55 -16.28 33.53
C GLN A 219 -7.78 -15.83 34.34
N LEU A 220 -8.41 -14.74 33.92
CA LEU A 220 -9.68 -14.26 34.46
C LEU A 220 -10.70 -13.96 33.35
N PRO A 221 -12.01 -14.05 33.63
CA PRO A 221 -13.04 -13.64 32.66
C PRO A 221 -12.90 -12.16 32.30
N LEU A 222 -12.94 -11.83 31.01
CA LEU A 222 -12.77 -10.46 30.52
C LEU A 222 -13.76 -9.48 31.17
N ARG A 223 -15.02 -9.88 31.33
CA ARG A 223 -16.05 -9.04 31.99
C ARG A 223 -15.78 -8.75 33.46
N LYS A 224 -14.91 -9.52 34.12
CA LYS A 224 -14.53 -9.32 35.53
C LYS A 224 -13.17 -8.62 35.67
N ALA A 225 -12.49 -8.34 34.55
CA ALA A 225 -11.18 -7.73 34.56
C ALA A 225 -11.28 -6.21 34.78
N CYS A 226 -10.37 -5.69 35.60
CA CYS A 226 -10.11 -4.26 35.66
C CYS A 226 -9.07 -3.92 34.57
N LEU A 227 -9.43 -3.08 33.59
CA LEU A 227 -8.56 -2.76 32.46
C LEU A 227 -7.81 -1.46 32.70
N LEU A 228 -6.48 -1.51 32.65
CA LEU A 228 -5.61 -0.34 32.61
C LEU A 228 -5.20 -0.09 31.16
N TYR A 229 -5.57 1.08 30.65
CA TYR A 229 -5.27 1.52 29.30
C TYR A 229 -4.21 2.63 29.34
N GLY A 230 -3.15 2.52 28.56
CA GLY A 230 -2.11 3.55 28.48
C GLY A 230 -1.44 3.57 27.12
N HIS A 231 -0.40 4.38 27.01
CA HIS A 231 0.38 4.51 25.77
C HIS A 231 1.85 4.30 26.07
N ASP A 232 2.55 3.72 25.10
CA ASP A 232 4.01 3.71 25.10
C ASP A 232 4.52 5.13 24.90
N GLU A 233 5.47 5.58 25.74
CA GLU A 233 5.90 6.98 25.79
C GLU A 233 6.69 7.41 24.54
N HIS A 234 7.33 6.46 23.85
CA HIS A 234 8.16 6.75 22.69
C HIS A 234 7.37 6.70 21.40
N THR A 235 6.50 5.69 21.26
CA THR A 235 5.76 5.42 20.02
C THR A 235 4.34 5.98 20.06
N GLY A 236 3.82 6.31 21.24
CA GLY A 236 2.41 6.64 21.44
C GLY A 236 1.47 5.46 21.19
N ARG A 237 2.01 4.23 21.04
CA ARG A 237 1.22 3.04 20.73
C ARG A 237 0.43 2.62 21.97
N PRO A 238 -0.90 2.40 21.87
CA PRO A 238 -1.66 1.97 23.03
C PRO A 238 -1.29 0.57 23.52
N TRP A 239 -1.42 0.38 24.84
CA TRP A 239 -1.35 -0.91 25.50
C TRP A 239 -2.52 -1.07 26.47
N ILE A 240 -2.93 -2.32 26.68
CA ILE A 240 -4.02 -2.68 27.59
C ILE A 240 -3.53 -3.79 28.50
N LYS A 241 -3.68 -3.60 29.81
CA LYS A 241 -3.31 -4.56 30.84
C LYS A 241 -4.53 -4.88 31.69
N ALA A 242 -4.81 -6.16 31.88
CA ALA A 242 -5.94 -6.62 32.68
C ALA A 242 -5.47 -6.98 34.10
N PHE A 243 -6.28 -6.63 35.10
CA PHE A 243 -6.02 -6.90 36.50
C PHE A 243 -7.21 -7.59 37.16
N ALA A 244 -6.92 -8.48 38.12
CA ALA A 244 -7.94 -9.17 38.90
C ALA A 244 -8.76 -8.23 39.82
N SER A 245 -8.23 -7.06 40.17
CA SER A 245 -8.93 -6.08 41.01
C SER A 245 -8.53 -4.64 40.68
N ARG A 246 -9.35 -3.69 41.14
CA ARG A 246 -9.08 -2.27 41.01
C ARG A 246 -7.84 -1.84 41.80
N ASP A 247 -7.64 -2.38 43.00
CA ASP A 247 -6.49 -2.03 43.84
C ASP A 247 -5.16 -2.42 43.20
N LEU A 248 -5.10 -3.60 42.56
CA LEU A 248 -3.94 -4.02 41.79
C LEU A 248 -3.70 -3.09 40.59
N ALA A 249 -4.76 -2.72 39.86
CA ALA A 249 -4.64 -1.78 38.75
C ALA A 249 -4.13 -0.40 39.22
N ILE A 250 -4.59 0.11 40.35
CA ILE A 250 -4.13 1.38 40.94
C ILE A 250 -2.65 1.31 41.30
N ALA A 251 -2.22 0.23 41.97
CA ALA A 251 -0.82 0.05 42.35
C ALA A 251 0.11 0.07 41.12
N HIS A 252 -0.30 -0.55 40.01
CA HIS A 252 0.47 -0.58 38.77
C HIS A 252 0.34 0.71 37.94
N MET A 253 -0.80 1.41 38.00
CA MET A 253 -1.00 2.70 37.33
C MET A 253 0.02 3.75 37.81
N ALA A 254 0.42 3.72 39.09
CA ALA A 254 1.46 4.61 39.61
C ALA A 254 2.83 4.40 38.95
N GLN A 255 3.11 3.19 38.46
CA GLN A 255 4.39 2.83 37.83
C GLN A 255 4.34 2.93 36.30
N LEU A 256 3.19 2.60 35.71
CA LEU A 256 3.02 2.47 34.26
C LEU A 256 2.33 3.69 33.63
N GLY A 257 1.71 4.54 34.43
CA GLY A 257 0.76 5.55 33.96
C GLY A 257 -0.55 4.93 33.46
N GLY A 258 -1.26 5.70 32.63
CA GLY A 258 -2.51 5.28 32.01
C GLY A 258 -3.77 5.60 32.84
N SER A 259 -4.88 4.95 32.49
CA SER A 259 -6.19 5.15 33.11
C SER A 259 -6.94 3.84 33.21
N ILE A 260 -7.59 3.62 34.35
CA ILE A 260 -8.50 2.48 34.54
C ILE A 260 -9.79 2.76 33.76
N MET A 261 -10.17 1.85 32.87
CA MET A 261 -11.29 2.01 31.96
C MET A 261 -12.24 0.83 32.01
N ASP A 262 -13.52 1.10 31.74
CA ASP A 262 -14.53 0.07 31.52
C ASP A 262 -14.31 -0.65 30.17
N LEU A 263 -14.74 -1.90 30.06
CA LEU A 263 -14.60 -2.71 28.87
C LEU A 263 -15.24 -2.08 27.63
N ASP A 264 -16.43 -1.48 27.75
CA ASP A 264 -17.12 -0.86 26.61
C ASP A 264 -16.41 0.42 26.15
N ALA A 265 -15.78 1.15 27.08
CA ALA A 265 -14.95 2.30 26.75
C ALA A 265 -13.67 1.88 26.01
N VAL A 266 -12.97 0.84 26.50
CA VAL A 266 -11.80 0.27 25.81
C VAL A 266 -12.19 -0.24 24.43
N LYS A 267 -13.28 -0.99 24.32
CA LYS A 267 -13.80 -1.50 23.04
C LYS A 267 -14.10 -0.38 22.05
N THR A 268 -14.72 0.71 22.51
CA THR A 268 -15.01 1.87 21.66
C THR A 268 -13.72 2.50 21.11
N ILE A 269 -12.69 2.64 21.94
CA ILE A 269 -11.39 3.17 21.53
C ILE A 269 -10.72 2.23 20.53
N GLU A 270 -10.64 0.94 20.85
CA GLU A 270 -9.98 -0.07 20.00
C GLU A 270 -10.63 -0.22 18.63
N LEU A 271 -11.93 0.05 18.53
CA LEU A 271 -12.69 -0.03 17.27
C LEU A 271 -12.84 1.33 16.56
N SER A 272 -12.31 2.42 17.13
CA SER A 272 -12.44 3.77 16.57
C SER A 272 -11.60 3.96 15.30
N TRP A 273 -10.40 3.40 15.30
CA TRP A 273 -9.48 3.46 14.17
C TRP A 273 -9.63 2.22 13.30
N ARG A 274 -10.08 2.42 12.06
CA ARG A 274 -10.36 1.32 11.13
C ARG A 274 -9.62 1.52 9.83
N CYS A 275 -9.21 0.40 9.24
CA CYS A 275 -8.63 0.39 7.92
C CYS A 275 -9.66 0.86 6.88
N GLY A 276 -9.32 1.90 6.13
CA GLY A 276 -10.13 2.45 5.05
C GLY A 276 -10.35 1.48 3.87
N PHE A 277 -9.70 0.32 3.85
CA PHE A 277 -9.94 -0.73 2.86
C PHE A 277 -10.78 -1.89 3.38
N CYS A 278 -10.38 -2.56 4.46
CA CYS A 278 -11.01 -3.79 4.94
C CYS A 278 -11.86 -3.64 6.23
N ASP A 279 -11.95 -2.42 6.77
CA ASP A 279 -12.64 -2.08 8.02
C ASP A 279 -12.10 -2.79 9.27
N ARG A 280 -10.94 -3.43 9.19
CA ARG A 280 -10.25 -4.03 10.34
C ARG A 280 -9.81 -2.93 11.31
N ALA A 281 -9.97 -3.15 12.61
CA ALA A 281 -9.42 -2.29 13.64
C ALA A 281 -7.89 -2.20 13.51
N CYS A 282 -7.31 -1.03 13.65
CA CYS A 282 -5.85 -0.86 13.58
C CYS A 282 -5.40 0.36 14.36
N TYR A 283 -4.22 0.30 14.95
CA TYR A 283 -3.60 1.48 15.51
C TYR A 283 -2.92 2.32 14.42
N PRO A 284 -3.10 3.65 14.41
CA PRO A 284 -2.33 4.55 13.54
C PRO A 284 -0.82 4.38 13.66
N GLN A 285 -0.33 3.97 14.84
CA GLN A 285 1.09 3.72 15.11
C GLN A 285 1.63 2.47 14.40
N ASP A 286 0.78 1.55 13.99
CA ASP A 286 1.16 0.32 13.27
C ASP A 286 0.74 0.37 11.79
N ALA A 287 -0.25 1.19 11.47
CA ALA A 287 -0.88 1.26 10.15
C ALA A 287 -0.12 2.14 9.15
N ALA A 288 -0.40 1.92 7.87
CA ALA A 288 -0.07 2.86 6.81
C ALA A 288 -1.00 4.07 6.89
N GLU A 289 -0.46 5.27 6.84
CA GLU A 289 -1.27 6.47 6.65
C GLU A 289 -1.70 6.55 5.18
N VAL A 290 -2.96 6.94 4.93
CA VAL A 290 -3.50 7.16 3.59
C VAL A 290 -4.22 8.50 3.54
N ILE A 291 -3.82 9.36 2.62
CA ILE A 291 -4.46 10.65 2.35
C ILE A 291 -5.16 10.52 1.00
N ILE A 292 -6.47 10.73 0.98
CA ILE A 292 -7.29 10.70 -0.23
C ILE A 292 -7.30 12.11 -0.85
N ASP A 293 -7.37 12.22 -2.17
CA ASP A 293 -7.33 13.48 -2.95
C ASP A 293 -8.20 14.63 -2.40
N ASN A 294 -9.31 14.33 -1.73
CA ASN A 294 -10.16 15.33 -1.07
C ASN A 294 -9.68 15.78 0.33
N GLY A 295 -8.45 15.47 0.70
CA GLY A 295 -7.85 15.76 2.01
C GLY A 295 -8.29 14.83 3.15
N VAL A 296 -9.13 13.82 2.88
CA VAL A 296 -9.56 12.87 3.93
C VAL A 296 -8.42 11.93 4.27
N GLN A 297 -8.05 11.91 5.54
CA GLN A 297 -7.07 10.98 6.09
C GLN A 297 -7.75 9.69 6.56
N THR A 298 -7.15 8.56 6.22
CA THR A 298 -7.53 7.22 6.68
C THR A 298 -6.29 6.33 6.81
N PHE A 299 -6.49 5.03 7.04
CA PHE A 299 -5.40 4.09 7.31
C PHE A 299 -5.51 2.79 6.52
N GLY A 300 -4.37 2.20 6.19
CA GLY A 300 -4.25 0.81 5.77
C GLY A 300 -3.72 -0.03 6.92
N CYS A 301 -4.43 -1.07 7.38
CA CYS A 301 -3.89 -1.97 8.41
C CYS A 301 -2.64 -2.75 7.97
N CYS A 302 -2.33 -2.73 6.67
CA CYS A 302 -1.06 -3.13 6.08
C CYS A 302 -0.81 -2.33 4.80
N SER A 303 0.39 -2.46 4.25
CA SER A 303 0.82 -1.76 3.03
C SER A 303 -0.11 -1.99 1.83
N HIS A 304 -0.61 -3.22 1.63
CA HIS A 304 -1.50 -3.51 0.49
C HIS A 304 -2.94 -3.06 0.74
N CYS A 305 -3.40 -3.05 2.00
CA CYS A 305 -4.70 -2.47 2.32
C CYS A 305 -4.68 -0.95 2.14
N ALA A 306 -3.54 -0.30 2.39
CA ALA A 306 -3.36 1.12 2.11
C ALA A 306 -3.57 1.43 0.62
N LEU A 307 -2.93 0.67 -0.27
CA LEU A 307 -3.17 0.76 -1.72
C LEU A 307 -4.63 0.42 -2.09
N GLY A 308 -5.24 -0.54 -1.38
CA GLY A 308 -6.63 -0.93 -1.57
C GLY A 308 -7.63 0.21 -1.34
N VAL A 309 -7.28 1.24 -0.59
CA VAL A 309 -8.14 2.42 -0.40
C VAL A 309 -8.47 3.08 -1.74
N ALA A 310 -7.51 3.13 -2.69
CA ALA A 310 -7.77 3.65 -4.04
C ALA A 310 -8.83 2.80 -4.76
N ALA A 311 -8.73 1.47 -4.67
CA ALA A 311 -9.71 0.56 -5.27
C ALA A 311 -11.11 0.70 -4.66
N ARG A 312 -11.19 0.88 -3.33
CA ARG A 312 -12.49 1.04 -2.63
C ARG A 312 -13.14 2.39 -2.91
N THR A 313 -12.35 3.45 -3.00
CA THR A 313 -12.86 4.83 -3.12
C THR A 313 -12.98 5.31 -4.56
N GLY A 314 -12.25 4.68 -5.49
CA GLY A 314 -12.10 5.14 -6.87
C GLY A 314 -11.34 6.46 -6.98
N LYS A 315 -10.62 6.88 -5.93
CA LYS A 315 -9.91 8.16 -5.84
C LYS A 315 -8.41 7.95 -5.77
N ASP A 316 -7.68 9.01 -6.11
CA ASP A 316 -6.25 9.05 -5.91
C ASP A 316 -5.88 9.21 -4.44
N ILE A 317 -4.74 8.60 -4.09
CA ILE A 317 -4.25 8.51 -2.72
C ILE A 317 -2.75 8.79 -2.64
N GLU A 318 -2.33 9.31 -1.50
CA GLU A 318 -0.96 9.26 -1.01
C GLU A 318 -0.90 8.28 0.17
N VAL A 319 -0.08 7.23 0.04
CA VAL A 319 0.21 6.28 1.12
C VAL A 319 1.56 6.61 1.72
N ARG A 320 1.63 6.69 3.05
CA ARG A 320 2.89 6.77 3.81
C ARG A 320 3.00 5.54 4.70
N GLN A 321 3.94 4.67 4.36
CA GLN A 321 4.18 3.42 5.07
C GLN A 321 5.62 3.40 5.57
N ARG A 322 5.81 3.02 6.83
CA ARG A 322 7.15 2.77 7.36
C ARG A 322 7.73 1.48 6.77
N ASP A 323 8.98 1.54 6.36
CA ASP A 323 9.81 0.39 5.98
C ASP A 323 9.80 -0.66 7.08
N GLY A 324 9.59 -1.93 6.72
CA GLY A 324 9.45 -3.02 7.67
C GLY A 324 10.72 -3.34 8.49
N LEU A 325 11.89 -2.88 8.05
CA LEU A 325 13.18 -3.08 8.71
C LEU A 325 13.65 -1.83 9.46
N THR A 326 13.67 -0.68 8.80
CA THR A 326 14.32 0.55 9.28
C THR A 326 13.34 1.58 9.83
N GLY A 327 12.06 1.47 9.49
CA GLY A 327 11.05 2.47 9.83
C GLY A 327 11.09 3.73 8.98
N GLN A 328 12.00 3.84 7.99
CA GLN A 328 12.02 4.95 7.03
C GLN A 328 10.68 5.04 6.30
N VAL A 329 10.16 6.26 6.11
CA VAL A 329 8.88 6.44 5.43
C VAL A 329 9.04 6.25 3.93
N ILE A 330 8.21 5.38 3.37
CA ILE A 330 8.01 5.15 1.95
C ILE A 330 6.70 5.83 1.56
N THR A 331 6.77 6.76 0.60
CA THR A 331 5.62 7.49 0.10
C THR A 331 5.24 7.02 -1.28
N VAL A 332 3.97 6.65 -1.48
CA VAL A 332 3.42 6.20 -2.75
C VAL A 332 2.26 7.09 -3.13
N ARG A 333 2.28 7.67 -4.33
CA ARG A 333 1.17 8.49 -4.85
C ARG A 333 0.55 7.82 -6.05
N THR A 334 -0.76 7.88 -6.15
CA THR A 334 -1.50 7.39 -7.32
C THR A 334 -2.03 8.54 -8.17
N PHE A 335 -2.24 8.26 -9.45
CA PHE A 335 -2.97 9.11 -10.38
C PHE A 335 -3.77 8.22 -11.33
N GLU A 336 -5.07 8.46 -11.45
CA GLU A 336 -5.99 7.69 -12.30
C GLU A 336 -5.88 6.17 -12.11
N GLY A 337 -5.79 5.73 -10.85
CA GLY A 337 -5.74 4.29 -10.50
C GLY A 337 -4.41 3.60 -10.81
N ARG A 338 -3.35 4.36 -11.11
CA ARG A 338 -1.99 3.86 -11.31
C ARG A 338 -1.03 4.54 -10.35
N ILE A 339 0.16 3.98 -10.18
CA ILE A 339 1.23 4.64 -9.42
C ILE A 339 1.76 5.84 -10.23
N ALA A 340 1.74 7.02 -9.63
CA ALA A 340 2.29 8.25 -10.19
C ALA A 340 3.74 8.49 -9.72
N SER A 341 4.03 8.20 -8.45
CA SER A 341 5.38 8.33 -7.90
C SER A 341 5.57 7.45 -6.68
N ILE A 342 6.81 7.01 -6.47
CA ILE A 342 7.25 6.35 -5.23
C ILE A 342 8.55 7.00 -4.76
N ASP A 343 8.63 7.21 -3.46
CA ASP A 343 9.81 7.74 -2.77
C ASP A 343 10.14 6.85 -1.56
N PRO A 344 11.34 6.25 -1.49
CA PRO A 344 12.37 6.25 -2.53
C PRO A 344 11.95 5.42 -3.76
N PRO A 345 12.45 5.74 -4.98
CA PRO A 345 12.05 5.05 -6.21
C PRO A 345 12.43 3.57 -6.26
N THR A 346 13.36 3.15 -5.40
CA THR A 346 13.82 1.77 -5.23
C THR A 346 12.85 0.91 -4.40
N ALA A 347 11.80 1.49 -3.82
CA ALA A 347 10.96 0.79 -2.88
C ALA A 347 10.18 -0.37 -3.52
N VAL A 348 10.09 -1.48 -2.78
CA VAL A 348 9.46 -2.74 -3.16
C VAL A 348 8.43 -3.17 -2.12
N ALA A 349 7.59 -4.14 -2.48
CA ALA A 349 6.61 -4.72 -1.58
C ALA A 349 6.88 -6.21 -1.34
N TRP A 350 6.70 -6.66 -0.10
CA TRP A 350 6.62 -8.08 0.24
C TRP A 350 5.17 -8.52 0.24
N PHE A 351 4.86 -9.52 -0.57
CA PHE A 351 3.57 -10.17 -0.56
C PHE A 351 3.70 -11.52 0.16
N GLY A 352 3.31 -11.53 1.43
CA GLY A 352 3.24 -12.75 2.22
C GLY A 352 2.23 -13.73 1.64
N GLN A 353 2.70 -14.94 1.35
CA GLN A 353 1.90 -16.01 0.74
C GLN A 353 2.15 -17.34 1.44
N ARG A 354 1.17 -18.23 1.32
CA ARG A 354 1.25 -19.60 1.81
C ARG A 354 0.37 -20.51 0.97
N GLN A 355 0.60 -21.81 1.07
CA GLN A 355 -0.27 -22.79 0.46
C GLN A 355 -1.48 -23.07 1.35
N ALA A 356 -2.66 -23.04 0.76
CA ALA A 356 -3.87 -23.58 1.36
C ALA A 356 -3.85 -25.13 1.31
N PRO A 357 -4.73 -25.83 2.05
CA PRO A 357 -4.77 -27.30 2.06
C PRO A 357 -4.98 -27.94 0.69
N ASP A 358 -5.57 -27.21 -0.27
CA ASP A 358 -5.77 -27.64 -1.65
C ASP A 358 -4.55 -27.39 -2.57
N GLY A 359 -3.44 -26.88 -2.01
CA GLY A 359 -2.22 -26.55 -2.73
C GLY A 359 -2.21 -25.18 -3.42
N SER A 360 -3.33 -24.44 -3.38
CA SER A 360 -3.41 -23.10 -3.97
C SER A 360 -2.63 -22.07 -3.14
N TRP A 361 -2.04 -21.07 -3.81
CA TRP A 361 -1.34 -19.98 -3.14
C TRP A 361 -2.32 -18.88 -2.73
N VAL A 362 -2.41 -18.64 -1.43
CA VAL A 362 -3.24 -17.59 -0.84
C VAL A 362 -2.38 -16.58 -0.10
N SER A 363 -2.94 -15.41 0.19
CA SER A 363 -2.24 -14.44 1.04
C SER A 363 -2.08 -15.01 2.45
N ALA A 364 -0.91 -14.80 3.05
CA ALA A 364 -0.66 -15.11 4.45
C ALA A 364 -1.39 -14.15 5.42
N GLY A 365 -1.95 -13.04 4.91
CA GLY A 365 -2.69 -12.05 5.68
C GLY A 365 -1.95 -10.73 5.85
N CYS A 366 -2.64 -9.73 6.42
CA CYS A 366 -2.14 -8.35 6.51
C CYS A 366 -0.86 -8.20 7.33
N PHE A 367 -0.64 -9.05 8.34
CA PHE A 367 0.55 -9.00 9.19
C PHE A 367 1.83 -9.46 8.48
N HIS A 368 1.69 -10.12 7.33
CA HIS A 368 2.78 -10.70 6.55
C HIS A 368 3.03 -9.89 5.27
N GLN A 369 2.67 -8.62 5.26
CA GLN A 369 2.80 -7.73 4.10
C GLN A 369 3.48 -6.44 4.54
N GLY A 370 4.44 -5.97 3.73
CA GLY A 370 5.22 -4.78 4.07
C GLY A 370 5.75 -4.08 2.83
N PHE A 371 6.14 -2.82 2.98
CA PHE A 371 6.99 -2.13 2.02
C PHE A 371 8.40 -2.04 2.56
N PHE A 372 9.35 -2.00 1.64
CA PHE A 372 10.78 -1.86 1.93
C PHE A 372 11.36 -0.83 0.98
N VAL A 373 12.29 -0.01 1.45
CA VAL A 373 12.93 1.07 0.68
C VAL A 373 13.73 0.53 -0.51
N ASP A 374 14.16 -0.73 -0.44
CA ASP A 374 14.80 -1.48 -1.51
C ASP A 374 14.70 -3.00 -1.26
N ALA A 375 15.14 -3.79 -2.26
CA ALA A 375 15.15 -5.25 -2.20
C ALA A 375 16.13 -5.82 -1.15
N GLU A 376 17.21 -5.10 -0.85
CA GLU A 376 18.23 -5.57 0.11
C GLU A 376 17.69 -5.49 1.54
N ASN A 377 17.00 -4.40 1.88
CA ASN A 377 16.29 -4.28 3.16
C ASN A 377 15.18 -5.33 3.31
N LEU A 378 14.44 -5.62 2.24
CA LEU A 378 13.47 -6.71 2.25
C LEU A 378 14.14 -8.05 2.59
N LYS A 379 15.26 -8.36 1.92
CA LYS A 379 16.00 -9.61 2.15
C LYS A 379 16.53 -9.70 3.59
N ARG A 380 17.15 -8.64 4.11
CA ARG A 380 17.65 -8.56 5.49
C ARG A 380 16.51 -8.69 6.51
N TRP A 381 15.35 -8.08 6.23
CA TRP A 381 14.16 -8.28 7.06
C TRP A 381 13.71 -9.74 7.04
N ALA A 382 13.64 -10.37 5.87
CA ALA A 382 13.24 -11.77 5.76
C ALA A 382 14.22 -12.71 6.47
N GLU A 383 15.52 -12.39 6.51
CA GLU A 383 16.51 -13.14 7.31
C GLU A 383 16.24 -13.03 8.82
N GLN A 384 15.76 -11.88 9.31
CA GLN A 384 15.35 -11.69 10.71
C GLN A 384 13.98 -12.32 11.03
N HIS A 385 13.19 -12.67 10.01
CA HIS A 385 11.87 -13.26 10.14
C HIS A 385 11.84 -14.63 9.45
N PRO A 386 12.49 -15.66 10.03
CA PRO A 386 12.71 -16.94 9.37
C PRO A 386 11.43 -17.71 9.07
N PHE A 387 10.34 -17.40 9.78
CA PHE A 387 9.03 -18.00 9.56
C PHE A 387 8.29 -17.40 8.37
N GLU A 388 8.65 -16.21 7.89
CA GLU A 388 7.91 -15.54 6.82
C GLU A 388 8.02 -16.28 5.49
N THR A 389 6.93 -16.28 4.73
CA THR A 389 6.84 -16.89 3.40
C THR A 389 6.13 -15.95 2.45
N GLY A 390 6.59 -15.89 1.20
CA GLY A 390 6.06 -14.96 0.22
C GLY A 390 7.08 -14.65 -0.86
N ARG A 391 6.83 -13.54 -1.55
CA ARG A 391 7.70 -13.05 -2.62
C ARG A 391 7.73 -11.53 -2.67
N GLN A 392 8.84 -11.01 -3.17
CA GLN A 392 8.97 -9.63 -3.57
C GLN A 392 8.09 -9.36 -4.79
N ILE A 393 7.36 -8.25 -4.78
CA ILE A 393 6.63 -7.70 -5.92
C ILE A 393 6.87 -6.20 -6.02
N THR A 394 6.54 -5.60 -7.17
CA THR A 394 6.53 -4.14 -7.28
C THR A 394 5.30 -3.56 -6.57
N ILE A 395 5.41 -2.34 -6.08
CA ILE A 395 4.26 -1.64 -5.46
C ILE A 395 3.17 -1.38 -6.51
N ALA A 396 3.54 -1.16 -7.78
CA ALA A 396 2.58 -1.07 -8.89
C ALA A 396 1.80 -2.37 -9.10
N GLN A 397 2.47 -3.53 -9.04
CA GLN A 397 1.80 -4.83 -9.09
C GLN A 397 0.81 -4.98 -7.93
N ALA A 398 1.23 -4.61 -6.70
CA ALA A 398 0.38 -4.66 -5.52
C ALA A 398 -0.88 -3.78 -5.68
N LEU A 399 -0.75 -2.57 -6.23
CA LEU A 399 -1.89 -1.69 -6.52
C LEU A 399 -2.77 -2.30 -7.61
N ALA A 400 -2.19 -2.73 -8.73
CA ALA A 400 -2.91 -3.30 -9.85
C ALA A 400 -3.76 -4.51 -9.42
N ASP A 401 -3.24 -5.36 -8.52
CA ASP A 401 -3.99 -6.49 -7.99
C ASP A 401 -5.16 -6.06 -7.09
N LYS A 402 -5.04 -4.94 -6.37
CA LYS A 402 -6.17 -4.36 -5.63
C LYS A 402 -7.22 -3.75 -6.54
N MET A 403 -6.80 -3.05 -7.60
CA MET A 403 -7.71 -2.40 -8.55
C MET A 403 -8.56 -3.40 -9.35
N LYS A 404 -8.16 -4.68 -9.40
CA LYS A 404 -8.96 -5.77 -10.02
C LYS A 404 -10.12 -6.26 -9.15
N LEU A 405 -10.17 -5.90 -7.87
CA LEU A 405 -11.18 -6.41 -6.95
C LEU A 405 -12.54 -5.75 -7.20
N SER A 406 -13.58 -6.57 -7.28
CA SER A 406 -14.98 -6.10 -7.27
C SER A 406 -15.38 -5.55 -5.89
N ALA A 407 -16.41 -4.71 -5.85
CA ALA A 407 -16.96 -4.20 -4.59
C ALA A 407 -17.33 -5.32 -3.60
N GLU A 408 -17.81 -6.46 -4.10
CA GLU A 408 -18.18 -7.60 -3.27
C GLU A 408 -16.96 -8.33 -2.68
N GLN A 409 -15.88 -8.45 -3.46
CA GLN A 409 -14.60 -8.96 -2.96
C GLN A 409 -13.98 -8.01 -1.93
N ILE A 410 -14.11 -6.69 -2.13
CA ILE A 410 -13.62 -5.68 -1.19
C ILE A 410 -14.36 -5.79 0.16
N LYS A 411 -15.69 -5.94 0.16
CA LYS A 411 -16.47 -6.13 1.42
C LYS A 411 -16.03 -7.35 2.22
N LYS A 412 -15.60 -8.42 1.53
CA LYS A 412 -15.10 -9.65 2.15
C LYS A 412 -13.60 -9.62 2.48
N ALA A 413 -12.89 -8.58 2.06
CA ALA A 413 -11.45 -8.48 2.29
C ALA A 413 -11.13 -8.54 3.78
N CYS A 414 -10.16 -9.38 4.13
CA CYS A 414 -9.61 -9.50 5.48
C CYS A 414 -10.59 -9.96 6.57
N LYS A 415 -11.76 -10.48 6.19
CA LYS A 415 -12.69 -11.16 7.12
C LYS A 415 -12.15 -12.55 7.50
N ILE A 416 -12.47 -12.99 8.71
CA ILE A 416 -12.02 -14.29 9.23
C ILE A 416 -12.61 -15.40 8.33
N GLY A 417 -11.73 -16.26 7.80
CA GLY A 417 -12.07 -17.30 6.82
C GLY A 417 -11.55 -17.03 5.41
N GLU A 418 -11.39 -15.75 5.01
CA GLU A 418 -10.87 -15.34 3.69
C GLU A 418 -9.38 -14.99 3.76
N CYS A 419 -8.95 -14.34 4.85
CA CYS A 419 -7.55 -14.24 5.24
C CYS A 419 -7.33 -15.22 6.38
N ALA A 420 -7.00 -16.46 6.04
CA ALA A 420 -6.75 -17.46 7.05
C ALA A 420 -5.46 -17.09 7.80
N PRO A 421 -5.46 -16.96 9.14
CA PRO A 421 -4.24 -17.01 9.93
C PRO A 421 -3.67 -18.43 9.95
N ARG A 422 -2.39 -18.60 10.30
CA ARG A 422 -1.74 -19.93 10.27
C ARG A 422 -2.51 -20.91 11.15
N GLN A 423 -2.69 -22.14 10.65
CA GLN A 423 -3.14 -23.27 11.47
C GLN A 423 -2.01 -24.27 11.58
#